data_AF-A0A8B8BTS8-F1
#
_entry.id   AF-A0A8B8BTS8-F1
#
_cell.length_a   1.000
_cell.length_b   1.000
_cell.length_c   1.000
_cell.angle_alpha   90.00
_cell.angle_beta   90.00
_cell.angle_gamma   90.00
#
_symmetry.space_group_name_H-M   'P 1'
#
loop_
_entity.id
_entity.type
_entity.pdbx_description
1 polymer ?
#
loop_
_entity_poly.entity_id
_entity_poly.type
_entity_poly.pdbx_seq_one_letter_code
_entity_poly.pdbx_strand_id
1 'polypeptide(L)'
;MTQFFLGFSLYISNKTNKNDGVLCFKETIYTKATIPNPLNITCPYHGRYVIYYNNRTHPPYPGGYSKHAVLALCEVEVYGCSTDRYYGEGYCHPCLPNCHDRRCEKVDGTCLSCIAGYAGSTCNEECSPGMFGHECNESCGVCAGGEPCHHTNGTCLNGCEDGFLGPKCIEVKQSNTPKDHRERPFLFIGVLIAAGIMVFTGSVFIITSKRIRKMILNQS
;
A
#
# COMPACT_ATOMS: atom_id res chain seq x y z
N MET A 1 -15.64 -44.46 -12.76
CA MET A 1 -15.83 -43.41 -11.74
C MET A 1 -17.28 -42.92 -11.72
N THR A 2 -17.71 -42.12 -10.72
CA THR A 2 -19.13 -41.76 -10.52
C THR A 2 -19.50 -40.43 -11.19
N GLN A 3 -20.74 -40.29 -11.64
CA GLN A 3 -21.30 -39.03 -12.19
C GLN A 3 -21.55 -37.94 -11.14
N PHE A 4 -21.41 -38.26 -9.84
CA PHE A 4 -21.66 -37.32 -8.75
C PHE A 4 -20.56 -36.26 -8.65
N PHE A 5 -19.36 -36.54 -9.18
CA PHE A 5 -18.18 -35.67 -9.12
C PHE A 5 -18.02 -34.72 -10.30
N LEU A 6 -18.94 -34.69 -11.27
CA LEU A 6 -18.83 -33.77 -12.39
C LEU A 6 -19.31 -32.36 -12.02
N GLY A 7 -18.64 -31.32 -12.51
CA GLY A 7 -19.08 -29.94 -12.35
C GLY A 7 -19.06 -29.39 -10.92
N PHE A 8 -18.18 -29.90 -10.07
CA PHE A 8 -17.97 -29.34 -8.74
C PHE A 8 -17.13 -28.06 -8.80
N SER A 9 -17.12 -27.33 -7.69
CA SER A 9 -16.29 -26.14 -7.52
C SER A 9 -15.67 -26.15 -6.12
N LEU A 10 -14.46 -25.63 -6.01
CA LEU A 10 -13.79 -25.41 -4.73
C LEU A 10 -13.70 -23.92 -4.45
N TYR A 11 -14.06 -23.52 -3.24
CA TYR A 11 -13.93 -22.14 -2.77
C TYR A 11 -13.00 -22.10 -1.56
N ILE A 12 -12.22 -21.03 -1.46
CA ILE A 12 -11.39 -20.74 -0.29
C ILE A 12 -12.02 -19.56 0.45
N SER A 13 -12.32 -19.74 1.74
CA SER A 13 -13.02 -18.72 2.54
C SER A 13 -12.47 -18.64 3.95
N ASN A 14 -12.51 -17.45 4.54
CA ASN A 14 -12.28 -17.27 5.98
C ASN A 14 -13.54 -17.54 6.80
N LYS A 15 -14.70 -17.67 6.14
CA LYS A 15 -15.98 -17.99 6.76
C LYS A 15 -16.49 -19.33 6.27
N THR A 16 -17.51 -19.85 6.94
CA THR A 16 -18.14 -21.13 6.58
C THR A 16 -19.05 -21.04 5.36
N ASN A 17 -19.41 -19.83 4.90
CA ASN A 17 -20.24 -19.63 3.72
C ASN A 17 -19.39 -19.48 2.45
N LYS A 18 -19.75 -20.23 1.40
CA LYS A 18 -19.08 -20.18 0.08
C LYS A 18 -19.14 -18.80 -0.58
N ASN A 19 -20.19 -18.02 -0.33
CA ASN A 19 -20.42 -16.73 -0.99
C ASN A 19 -19.44 -15.66 -0.49
N ASP A 20 -18.85 -15.85 0.68
CA ASP A 20 -17.78 -15.00 1.22
C ASP A 20 -16.38 -15.44 0.73
N GLY A 21 -16.31 -16.53 -0.04
CA GLY A 21 -15.06 -17.13 -0.51
C GLY A 21 -14.70 -16.73 -1.93
N VAL A 22 -13.45 -17.02 -2.29
CA VAL A 22 -12.92 -16.90 -3.64
C VAL A 22 -13.05 -18.25 -4.34
N LEU A 23 -13.53 -18.26 -5.58
CA LEU A 23 -13.55 -19.47 -6.41
C LEU A 23 -12.11 -19.87 -6.73
N CYS A 24 -11.64 -20.99 -6.18
CA CYS A 24 -10.32 -21.54 -6.50
C CYS A 24 -10.34 -22.38 -7.78
N PHE A 25 -11.32 -23.29 -7.88
CA PHE A 25 -11.35 -24.26 -8.96
C PHE A 25 -12.79 -24.54 -9.37
N LYS A 26 -13.01 -24.71 -10.67
CA LYS A 26 -14.29 -25.14 -11.23
C LYS A 26 -14.05 -26.21 -12.27
N GLU A 27 -14.64 -27.37 -12.02
CA GLU A 27 -14.64 -28.49 -12.93
C GLU A 27 -15.61 -28.22 -14.09
N THR A 28 -15.16 -28.38 -15.34
CA THR A 28 -16.03 -28.37 -16.53
C THR A 28 -15.63 -29.35 -17.65
N ILE A 29 -14.53 -30.08 -17.51
CA ILE A 29 -13.85 -30.80 -18.59
C ILE A 29 -13.90 -32.33 -18.43
N TYR A 30 -14.11 -32.84 -17.23
CA TYR A 30 -14.09 -34.25 -16.94
C TYR A 30 -15.38 -34.92 -17.40
N THR A 31 -15.23 -36.20 -17.71
CA THR A 31 -16.33 -37.12 -17.99
C THR A 31 -16.26 -38.25 -16.98
N LYS A 32 -17.30 -39.07 -16.86
CA LYS A 32 -17.33 -40.24 -15.96
C LYS A 32 -16.11 -41.16 -16.09
N ALA A 33 -15.47 -41.18 -17.27
CA ALA A 33 -14.30 -42.00 -17.57
C ALA A 33 -12.96 -41.29 -17.34
N THR A 34 -12.92 -39.95 -17.33
CA THR A 34 -11.67 -39.16 -17.34
C THR A 34 -11.36 -38.45 -16.02
N ILE A 35 -12.22 -38.58 -15.00
CA ILE A 35 -11.91 -38.02 -13.67
C ILE A 35 -10.69 -38.78 -13.09
N PRO A 36 -9.63 -38.09 -12.65
CA PRO A 36 -8.47 -38.72 -12.04
C PRO A 36 -8.72 -39.07 -10.57
N ASN A 37 -8.04 -40.10 -10.07
CA ASN A 37 -8.03 -40.51 -8.66
C ASN A 37 -6.61 -40.95 -8.24
N PRO A 38 -5.86 -40.17 -7.44
CA PRO A 38 -6.26 -38.92 -6.79
C PRO A 38 -6.35 -37.71 -7.74
N LEU A 39 -7.05 -36.66 -7.30
CA LEU A 39 -7.14 -35.37 -7.99
C LEU A 39 -6.46 -34.30 -7.13
N ASN A 40 -5.41 -33.68 -7.66
CA ASN A 40 -4.66 -32.63 -6.98
C ASN A 40 -5.04 -31.26 -7.54
N ILE A 41 -5.43 -30.32 -6.67
CA ILE A 41 -5.86 -28.98 -7.05
C ILE A 41 -5.09 -27.96 -6.21
N THR A 42 -4.33 -27.10 -6.88
CA THR A 42 -3.57 -26.03 -6.25
C THR A 42 -4.44 -24.76 -6.15
N CYS A 43 -4.55 -24.20 -4.95
CA CYS A 43 -5.29 -22.96 -4.68
C CYS A 43 -4.35 -21.87 -4.14
N PRO A 44 -4.03 -20.81 -4.90
CA PRO A 44 -3.13 -19.74 -4.45
C PRO A 44 -3.83 -18.69 -3.57
N TYR A 45 -4.71 -19.13 -2.67
CA TYR A 45 -5.54 -18.23 -1.85
C TYR A 45 -5.42 -18.53 -0.36
N HIS A 46 -5.57 -17.49 0.45
CA HIS A 46 -5.62 -17.61 1.91
C HIS A 46 -7.05 -17.86 2.37
N GLY A 47 -7.24 -18.85 3.23
CA GLY A 47 -8.52 -19.11 3.84
C GLY A 47 -8.40 -20.05 5.02
N ARG A 48 -9.45 -20.06 5.84
CA ARG A 48 -9.63 -21.03 6.94
C ARG A 48 -10.37 -22.28 6.49
N TYR A 49 -11.18 -22.17 5.44
CA TYR A 49 -12.06 -23.23 4.95
C TYR A 49 -11.83 -23.45 3.46
N VAL A 50 -11.68 -24.72 3.08
CA VAL A 50 -11.86 -25.20 1.71
C VAL A 50 -13.28 -25.73 1.60
N ILE A 51 -14.08 -25.16 0.70
CA ILE A 51 -15.50 -25.47 0.54
C ILE A 51 -15.70 -26.18 -0.79
N TYR A 52 -15.98 -27.47 -0.72
CA TYR A 52 -16.48 -28.24 -1.86
C TYR A 52 -17.94 -27.90 -2.11
N TYR A 53 -18.26 -27.47 -3.33
CA TYR A 53 -19.60 -27.09 -3.71
C TYR A 53 -20.03 -27.78 -5.00
N ASN A 54 -21.24 -28.34 -4.97
CA ASN A 54 -21.83 -28.99 -6.13
C ASN A 54 -23.26 -28.48 -6.30
N ASN A 55 -23.52 -27.74 -7.38
CA ASN A 55 -24.82 -27.11 -7.62
C ASN A 55 -25.71 -27.99 -8.50
N ARG A 56 -26.91 -28.34 -8.00
CA ARG A 56 -27.96 -29.07 -8.72
C ARG A 56 -29.35 -28.47 -8.47
N THR A 57 -29.46 -27.13 -8.49
CA THR A 57 -30.75 -26.45 -8.28
C THR A 57 -31.45 -26.03 -9.57
N HIS A 58 -30.73 -25.87 -10.68
CA HIS A 58 -31.27 -25.35 -11.95
C HIS A 58 -31.03 -26.33 -13.11
N PRO A 59 -31.99 -27.21 -13.45
CA PRO A 59 -31.93 -28.04 -14.64
C PRO A 59 -32.21 -27.22 -15.92
N PRO A 60 -31.79 -27.70 -17.12
CA PRO A 60 -31.10 -28.96 -17.39
C PRO A 60 -29.59 -28.89 -17.11
N TYR A 61 -29.01 -30.00 -16.63
CA TYR A 61 -27.57 -30.12 -16.38
C TYR A 61 -26.82 -30.58 -17.64
N PRO A 62 -25.51 -30.28 -17.76
CA PRO A 62 -24.69 -30.85 -18.82
C PRO A 62 -24.75 -32.38 -18.86
N GLY A 63 -24.53 -32.94 -20.06
CA GLY A 63 -24.59 -34.38 -20.28
C GLY A 63 -23.66 -35.16 -19.36
N GLY A 64 -24.16 -36.23 -18.74
CA GLY A 64 -23.42 -37.09 -17.82
C GLY A 64 -23.41 -36.63 -16.36
N TYR A 65 -23.95 -35.45 -16.03
CA TYR A 65 -24.04 -34.99 -14.65
C TYR A 65 -25.16 -35.74 -13.91
N SER A 66 -24.93 -36.04 -12.63
CA SER A 66 -25.99 -36.52 -11.74
C SER A 66 -27.11 -35.49 -11.57
N LYS A 67 -28.37 -35.97 -11.51
CA LYS A 67 -29.54 -35.14 -11.14
C LYS A 67 -29.57 -34.75 -9.65
N HIS A 68 -28.86 -35.50 -8.81
CA HIS A 68 -28.76 -35.28 -7.37
C HIS A 68 -27.39 -34.71 -7.00
N ALA A 69 -27.37 -33.76 -6.06
CA ALA A 69 -26.15 -33.30 -5.40
C ALA A 69 -25.80 -34.29 -4.28
N VAL A 70 -24.94 -35.26 -4.59
CA VAL A 70 -24.43 -36.23 -3.62
C VAL A 70 -22.95 -35.95 -3.40
N LEU A 71 -22.56 -35.85 -2.13
CA LEU A 71 -21.16 -35.76 -1.72
C LEU A 71 -20.67 -37.16 -1.33
N ALA A 72 -19.80 -37.75 -2.13
CA ALA A 72 -19.28 -39.09 -1.92
C ALA A 72 -17.74 -39.11 -1.90
N LEU A 73 -17.11 -38.13 -1.24
CA LEU A 73 -15.66 -38.04 -1.12
C LEU A 73 -15.14 -39.15 -0.18
N CYS A 74 -14.14 -39.91 -0.62
CA CYS A 74 -13.54 -40.96 0.21
C CYS A 74 -12.58 -40.36 1.24
N GLU A 75 -11.65 -39.53 0.77
CA GLU A 75 -10.60 -38.90 1.56
C GLU A 75 -10.31 -37.53 0.96
N VAL A 76 -10.05 -36.55 1.83
CA VAL A 76 -9.69 -35.19 1.43
C VAL A 76 -8.52 -34.74 2.28
N GLU A 77 -7.42 -34.47 1.61
CA GLU A 77 -6.21 -33.92 2.24
C GLU A 77 -6.06 -32.46 1.82
N VAL A 78 -5.84 -31.58 2.80
CA VAL A 78 -5.61 -30.16 2.55
C VAL A 78 -4.22 -29.83 3.07
N TYR A 79 -3.32 -29.53 2.14
CA TYR A 79 -1.95 -29.14 2.42
C TYR A 79 -1.81 -27.62 2.31
N GLY A 80 -1.08 -27.04 3.27
CA GLY A 80 -0.80 -25.61 3.28
C GLY A 80 -0.21 -25.18 4.61
N CYS A 81 0.19 -23.91 4.68
CA CYS A 81 0.81 -23.34 5.87
C CYS A 81 -0.22 -22.63 6.75
N SER A 82 -0.07 -22.79 8.08
CA SER A 82 -1.02 -22.30 9.08
C SER A 82 -1.19 -20.78 9.14
N THR A 83 -0.25 -20.01 8.58
CA THR A 83 -0.31 -18.55 8.57
C THR A 83 0.05 -17.98 7.20
N ASP A 84 -0.34 -16.73 6.95
CA ASP A 84 0.00 -15.98 5.74
C ASP A 84 1.49 -15.61 5.63
N ARG A 85 2.28 -15.86 6.67
CA ARG A 85 3.72 -15.57 6.78
C ARG A 85 4.63 -16.71 6.33
N TYR A 86 4.07 -17.78 5.79
CA TYR A 86 4.80 -18.94 5.30
C TYR A 86 4.28 -19.35 3.93
N TYR A 87 5.14 -19.92 3.10
CA TYR A 87 4.83 -20.42 1.77
C TYR A 87 5.37 -21.84 1.57
N GLY A 88 4.93 -22.51 0.52
CA GLY A 88 5.31 -23.86 0.16
C GLY A 88 4.19 -24.89 0.29
N GLU A 89 4.34 -25.99 -0.44
CA GLU A 89 3.48 -27.16 -0.42
C GLU A 89 4.24 -28.30 0.29
N GLY A 90 3.68 -28.83 1.38
CA GLY A 90 4.32 -29.89 2.18
C GLY A 90 5.38 -29.42 3.19
N TYR A 91 6.21 -28.42 2.85
CA TYR A 91 7.14 -27.79 3.79
C TYR A 91 6.96 -26.27 3.80
N CYS A 92 6.77 -25.72 5.00
CA CYS A 92 6.47 -24.31 5.20
C CYS A 92 7.74 -23.48 5.41
N HIS A 93 8.11 -22.70 4.42
CA HIS A 93 9.19 -21.71 4.49
C HIS A 93 8.65 -20.37 4.97
N PRO A 94 9.34 -19.66 5.88
CA PRO A 94 8.92 -18.32 6.28
C PRO A 94 9.11 -17.34 5.11
N CYS A 95 8.14 -16.44 4.91
CA CYS A 95 8.31 -15.29 4.02
C CYS A 95 9.48 -14.42 4.49
N LEU A 96 10.17 -13.76 3.54
CA LEU A 96 11.29 -12.89 3.87
C LEU A 96 10.88 -11.75 4.82
N PRO A 97 11.75 -11.33 5.76
CA PRO A 97 11.43 -10.28 6.73
C PRO A 97 11.08 -8.93 6.08
N ASN A 98 11.62 -8.67 4.90
CA ASN A 98 11.49 -7.42 4.17
C ASN A 98 10.26 -7.36 3.26
N CYS A 99 9.48 -8.44 3.13
CA CYS A 99 8.15 -8.33 2.54
C CYS A 99 7.28 -7.44 3.44
N HIS A 100 6.41 -6.63 2.84
CA HIS A 100 5.42 -5.86 3.59
C HIS A 100 4.55 -6.80 4.45
N ASP A 101 4.38 -6.47 5.74
CA ASP A 101 3.72 -7.29 6.77
C ASP A 101 4.25 -8.75 6.90
N ARG A 102 5.44 -9.04 6.34
CA ARG A 102 5.98 -10.41 6.20
C ARG A 102 5.02 -11.35 5.45
N ARG A 103 4.38 -10.86 4.40
CA ARG A 103 3.44 -11.62 3.56
C ARG A 103 4.02 -11.88 2.18
N CYS A 104 3.85 -13.10 1.69
CA CYS A 104 4.31 -13.54 0.39
C CYS A 104 3.33 -14.51 -0.27
N GLU A 105 3.47 -14.68 -1.58
CA GLU A 105 2.73 -15.64 -2.38
C GLU A 105 2.96 -17.07 -1.88
N LYS A 106 1.89 -17.86 -1.87
CA LYS A 106 1.89 -19.19 -1.23
C LYS A 106 2.72 -20.24 -1.94
N VAL A 107 2.96 -20.07 -3.24
CA VAL A 107 3.61 -21.08 -4.07
C VAL A 107 5.12 -20.91 -4.04
N ASP A 108 5.62 -19.72 -4.36
CA ASP A 108 7.04 -19.46 -4.59
C ASP A 108 7.69 -18.53 -3.56
N GLY A 109 6.89 -17.89 -2.70
CA GLY A 109 7.38 -16.96 -1.68
C GLY A 109 7.66 -15.54 -2.19
N THR A 110 7.18 -15.20 -3.39
CA THR A 110 7.29 -13.84 -3.93
C THR A 110 6.54 -12.83 -3.05
N CYS A 111 7.19 -11.74 -2.64
CA CYS A 111 6.55 -10.68 -1.88
C CYS A 111 5.64 -9.85 -2.80
N LEU A 112 4.44 -9.51 -2.33
CA LEU A 112 3.56 -8.60 -3.07
C LEU A 112 4.12 -7.16 -3.11
N SER A 113 4.85 -6.77 -2.07
CA SER A 113 5.50 -5.49 -1.91
C SER A 113 6.63 -5.58 -0.88
N CYS A 114 7.63 -4.70 -0.98
CA CYS A 114 8.75 -4.60 -0.07
C CYS A 114 8.57 -3.45 0.93
N ILE A 115 9.15 -3.60 2.12
CA ILE A 115 9.32 -2.46 3.03
C ILE A 115 10.29 -1.44 2.42
N ALA A 116 10.22 -0.19 2.89
CA ALA A 116 11.10 0.87 2.41
C ALA A 116 12.58 0.50 2.55
N GLY A 117 13.36 0.76 1.49
CA GLY A 117 14.78 0.42 1.43
C GLY A 117 15.12 -0.92 0.80
N TYR A 118 14.11 -1.70 0.38
CA TYR A 118 14.31 -2.99 -0.26
C TYR A 118 13.53 -3.12 -1.57
N ALA A 119 14.04 -3.95 -2.47
CA ALA A 119 13.50 -4.24 -3.79
C ALA A 119 13.72 -5.72 -4.19
N GLY A 120 13.24 -6.06 -5.38
CA GLY A 120 13.25 -7.42 -5.93
C GLY A 120 12.00 -8.23 -5.57
N SER A 121 11.76 -9.33 -6.27
CA SER A 121 10.56 -10.16 -6.09
C SER A 121 10.44 -10.75 -4.68
N THR A 122 11.55 -10.93 -3.97
CA THR A 122 11.59 -11.45 -2.60
C THR A 122 12.05 -10.43 -1.56
N CYS A 123 12.25 -9.16 -1.95
CA CYS A 123 12.71 -8.09 -1.06
C CYS A 123 14.08 -8.36 -0.40
N ASN A 124 14.95 -9.13 -1.07
CA ASN A 124 16.28 -9.45 -0.58
C ASN A 124 17.36 -8.45 -1.04
N GLU A 125 17.00 -7.51 -1.92
CA GLU A 125 17.92 -6.52 -2.45
C GLU A 125 17.70 -5.20 -1.72
N GLU A 126 18.77 -4.61 -1.19
CA GLU A 126 18.70 -3.22 -0.70
C GLU A 126 18.61 -2.25 -1.89
N CYS A 127 18.06 -1.06 -1.67
CA CYS A 127 18.04 -0.03 -2.71
C CYS A 127 19.46 0.25 -3.22
N SER A 128 19.55 0.40 -4.54
CA SER A 128 20.81 0.80 -5.18
C SER A 128 21.32 2.13 -4.59
N PRO A 129 22.65 2.33 -4.51
CA PRO A 129 23.21 3.59 -4.03
C PRO A 129 22.60 4.79 -4.75
N GLY A 130 22.17 5.80 -3.98
CA GLY A 130 21.49 6.97 -4.53
C GLY A 130 19.96 6.85 -4.60
N MET A 131 19.38 5.70 -4.19
CA MET A 131 17.93 5.47 -4.15
C MET A 131 17.48 5.08 -2.74
N PHE A 132 16.24 5.42 -2.38
CA PHE A 132 15.66 5.06 -1.10
C PHE A 132 14.13 4.94 -1.17
N GLY A 133 13.52 4.54 -0.06
CA GLY A 133 12.07 4.55 0.10
C GLY A 133 11.38 3.27 -0.38
N HIS A 134 10.06 3.32 -0.51
CA HIS A 134 9.27 2.15 -0.93
C HIS A 134 9.54 1.81 -2.40
N GLU A 135 9.83 0.55 -2.70
CA GLU A 135 10.27 0.08 -4.03
C GLU A 135 11.48 0.84 -4.59
N CYS A 136 12.25 1.52 -3.73
CA CYS A 136 13.42 2.33 -4.14
C CYS A 136 13.09 3.42 -5.17
N ASN A 137 11.88 3.99 -5.12
CA ASN A 137 11.42 4.98 -6.11
C ASN A 137 11.83 6.44 -5.79
N GLU A 138 12.51 6.70 -4.67
CA GLU A 138 12.98 8.05 -4.31
C GLU A 138 14.49 8.18 -4.53
N SER A 139 14.93 9.31 -5.08
CA SER A 139 16.36 9.62 -5.29
C SER A 139 16.94 10.38 -4.11
N CYS A 140 18.14 10.01 -3.66
CA CYS A 140 18.90 10.74 -2.64
C CYS A 140 19.14 12.20 -3.05
N GLY A 141 19.23 13.09 -2.05
CA GLY A 141 19.78 14.43 -2.25
C GLY A 141 21.31 14.42 -2.30
N VAL A 142 21.91 15.61 -2.13
CA VAL A 142 23.37 15.78 -2.26
C VAL A 142 24.04 15.62 -0.89
N CYS A 143 24.30 14.37 -0.51
CA CYS A 143 25.03 14.05 0.71
C CYS A 143 26.50 14.47 0.61
N ALA A 144 27.07 14.87 1.75
CA ALA A 144 28.46 15.29 1.84
C ALA A 144 29.43 14.18 1.36
N GLY A 145 30.38 14.55 0.49
CA GLY A 145 31.40 13.62 0.00
C GLY A 145 30.90 12.57 -0.99
N GLY A 146 29.67 12.70 -1.50
CA GLY A 146 29.09 11.75 -2.47
C GLY A 146 28.69 10.41 -1.87
N GLU A 147 28.63 10.30 -0.54
CA GLU A 147 28.17 9.09 0.14
C GLU A 147 26.68 8.80 -0.16
N PRO A 148 26.28 7.53 -0.28
CA PRO A 148 24.87 7.19 -0.47
C PRO A 148 24.05 7.60 0.75
N CYS A 149 22.83 8.08 0.50
CA CYS A 149 21.88 8.32 1.58
C CYS A 149 21.36 6.99 2.14
N HIS A 150 20.79 7.03 3.35
CA HIS A 150 20.24 5.85 4.00
C HIS A 150 19.06 5.27 3.18
N HIS A 151 19.21 4.03 2.71
CA HIS A 151 18.30 3.37 1.76
C HIS A 151 16.82 3.33 2.21
N THR A 152 16.52 3.33 3.52
CA THR A 152 15.11 3.31 3.96
C THR A 152 14.41 4.68 3.98
N ASN A 153 15.11 5.75 4.38
CA ASN A 153 14.48 7.03 4.71
C ASN A 153 15.09 8.23 3.96
N GLY A 154 16.18 8.03 3.23
CA GLY A 154 16.85 9.04 2.42
C GLY A 154 17.78 9.98 3.17
N THR A 155 18.08 9.74 4.45
CA THR A 155 18.88 10.69 5.24
C THR A 155 20.37 10.57 4.97
N CYS A 156 21.07 11.70 4.94
CA CYS A 156 22.53 11.76 4.82
C CYS A 156 23.17 11.77 6.22
N LEU A 157 23.83 10.68 6.61
CA LEU A 157 24.42 10.51 7.94
C LEU A 157 25.55 11.52 8.24
N ASN A 158 26.31 11.89 7.21
CA ASN A 158 27.46 12.81 7.32
C ASN A 158 27.09 14.26 7.00
N GLY A 159 25.79 14.58 6.88
CA GLY A 159 25.30 15.90 6.49
C GLY A 159 25.32 16.13 4.98
N CYS A 160 25.20 17.40 4.60
CA CYS A 160 25.01 17.83 3.21
C CYS A 160 26.25 18.47 2.63
N GLU A 161 26.38 18.37 1.31
CA GLU A 161 27.35 19.15 0.54
C GLU A 161 27.05 20.66 0.66
N ASP A 162 28.06 21.49 0.40
CA ASP A 162 27.92 22.95 0.45
C ASP A 162 26.81 23.42 -0.49
N GLY A 163 25.90 24.24 0.06
CA GLY A 163 24.72 24.72 -0.66
C GLY A 163 23.46 23.88 -0.46
N PHE A 164 23.51 22.75 0.25
CA PHE A 164 22.32 21.94 0.56
C PHE A 164 21.99 21.90 2.07
N LEU A 165 20.72 21.65 2.40
CA LEU A 165 20.15 21.65 3.74
C LEU A 165 19.14 20.51 3.93
N GLY A 166 18.80 20.27 5.20
CA GLY A 166 17.79 19.31 5.60
C GLY A 166 18.35 17.89 5.75
N PRO A 167 17.58 16.97 6.37
CA PRO A 167 18.07 15.64 6.69
C PRO A 167 18.36 14.77 5.46
N LYS A 168 17.70 15.07 4.32
CA LYS A 168 17.88 14.39 3.03
C LYS A 168 18.74 15.18 2.03
N CYS A 169 19.20 16.38 2.39
CA CYS A 169 20.01 17.25 1.53
C CYS A 169 19.39 17.59 0.16
N ILE A 170 18.08 17.87 0.16
CA ILE A 170 17.30 18.21 -1.05
C ILE A 170 17.07 19.73 -1.15
N GLU A 171 17.10 20.44 -0.02
CA GLU A 171 16.83 21.88 0.04
C GLU A 171 18.09 22.69 -0.30
N VAL A 172 17.97 23.71 -1.16
CA VAL A 172 19.10 24.59 -1.53
C VAL A 172 19.22 25.75 -0.53
N LYS A 173 20.42 26.03 -0.01
CA LYS A 173 20.77 27.25 0.71
C LYS A 173 20.62 28.44 -0.24
N GLN A 174 19.51 29.19 -0.15
CA GLN A 174 19.40 30.46 -0.85
C GLN A 174 20.43 31.44 -0.28
N SER A 175 21.47 31.73 -1.06
CA SER A 175 22.40 32.81 -0.80
C SER A 175 21.64 34.13 -0.99
N ASN A 176 21.05 34.64 0.08
CA ASN A 176 20.72 36.05 0.16
C ASN A 176 22.04 36.81 0.28
N THR A 177 22.71 37.01 -0.86
CA THR A 177 23.68 38.09 -0.95
C THR A 177 22.93 39.38 -0.61
N PRO A 178 23.39 40.18 0.37
CA PRO A 178 22.87 41.51 0.55
C PRO A 178 23.06 42.23 -0.78
N LYS A 179 21.97 42.66 -1.43
CA LYS A 179 22.08 43.64 -2.50
C LYS A 179 22.75 44.84 -1.86
N ASP A 180 24.00 45.13 -2.24
CA ASP A 180 24.69 46.37 -1.92
C ASP A 180 23.89 47.52 -2.55
N HIS A 181 22.86 47.96 -1.83
CA HIS A 181 22.21 49.24 -2.08
C HIS A 181 23.19 50.32 -1.62
N ARG A 182 24.14 50.63 -2.49
CA ARG A 182 24.86 51.90 -2.47
C ARG A 182 23.89 53.01 -2.84
N GLU A 183 23.01 53.36 -1.91
CA GLU A 183 22.20 54.57 -2.01
C GLU A 183 23.12 55.78 -1.81
N ARG A 184 23.25 56.57 -2.88
CA ARG A 184 23.97 57.84 -2.88
C ARG A 184 23.20 58.85 -2.02
N PRO A 185 23.86 59.66 -1.18
CA PRO A 185 23.17 60.62 -0.34
C PRO A 185 22.73 61.82 -1.19
N PHE A 186 21.44 61.90 -1.53
CA PHE A 186 20.87 63.13 -2.10
C PHE A 186 20.45 64.07 -0.97
N LEU A 187 21.32 65.04 -0.77
CA LEU A 187 21.18 66.25 0.02
C LEU A 187 20.02 67.11 -0.51
N PHE A 188 18.86 67.17 0.17
CA PHE A 188 17.92 68.28 -0.02
C PHE A 188 17.31 68.74 1.32
N ILE A 189 17.67 69.98 1.62
CA ILE A 189 17.34 70.82 2.77
C ILE A 189 15.88 71.31 2.61
N GLY A 190 15.17 71.44 3.73
CA GLY A 190 13.71 71.48 3.78
C GLY A 190 13.00 72.80 3.49
N VAL A 191 11.67 72.76 3.56
CA VAL A 191 10.78 73.93 3.75
C VAL A 191 9.60 73.51 4.63
N LEU A 192 9.53 74.12 5.82
CA LEU A 192 8.39 74.17 6.73
C LEU A 192 7.47 75.33 6.31
N ILE A 193 6.17 75.10 6.13
CA ILE A 193 5.15 76.12 6.46
C ILE A 193 3.98 75.42 7.16
N ALA A 194 3.68 75.94 8.35
CA ALA A 194 2.72 75.46 9.32
C ALA A 194 1.35 76.17 9.22
N ALA A 195 0.39 75.59 9.97
CA ALA A 195 -0.90 76.13 10.41
C ALA A 195 -2.02 76.17 9.35
N GLY A 196 -3.25 75.75 9.62
CA GLY A 196 -3.84 75.22 10.84
C GLY A 196 -5.36 75.32 10.71
N ILE A 197 -6.08 74.22 10.93
CA ILE A 197 -7.51 74.27 11.29
C ILE A 197 -7.75 73.19 12.35
N MET A 198 -7.89 73.65 13.60
CA MET A 198 -8.37 72.88 14.74
C MET A 198 -9.89 72.76 14.67
N VAL A 199 -10.43 71.54 14.53
CA VAL A 199 -11.76 71.23 15.07
C VAL A 199 -11.67 69.96 15.88
N PHE A 200 -11.54 70.17 17.19
CA PHE A 200 -11.76 69.20 18.25
C PHE A 200 -13.27 68.99 18.40
N THR A 201 -13.77 67.77 18.18
CA THR A 201 -14.89 67.25 18.97
C THR A 201 -14.75 65.74 19.18
N GLY A 202 -14.31 65.37 20.39
CA GLY A 202 -14.93 64.31 21.17
C GLY A 202 -14.71 62.87 20.75
N SER A 203 -13.58 62.32 21.18
CA SER A 203 -13.22 60.91 21.24
C SER A 203 -14.20 60.02 22.00
N VAL A 204 -14.51 58.83 21.46
CA VAL A 204 -14.72 57.60 22.25
C VAL A 204 -14.14 56.40 21.49
N PHE A 205 -13.03 55.85 22.01
CA PHE A 205 -12.54 54.52 21.68
C PHE A 205 -13.34 53.48 22.47
N ILE A 206 -13.92 52.47 21.80
CA ILE A 206 -14.26 51.19 22.44
C ILE A 206 -13.72 50.05 21.56
N ILE A 207 -12.67 49.42 22.04
CA ILE A 207 -12.22 48.08 21.64
C ILE A 207 -13.12 47.07 22.34
N THR A 208 -13.71 46.10 21.63
CA THR A 208 -13.85 44.71 22.14
C THR A 208 -14.08 43.70 21.01
N SER A 209 -13.40 42.56 21.14
CA SER A 209 -13.43 41.39 20.27
C SER A 209 -14.61 40.45 20.55
N LYS A 210 -14.89 39.55 19.58
CA LYS A 210 -15.76 38.32 19.56
C LYS A 210 -16.91 38.46 18.54
N ARG A 211 -17.29 37.45 17.75
CA ARG A 211 -17.03 35.99 17.76
C ARG A 211 -17.38 35.47 16.35
N ILE A 212 -16.48 34.73 15.68
CA ILE A 212 -16.88 33.87 14.56
C ILE A 212 -17.68 32.70 15.15
N ARG A 213 -18.97 32.58 14.81
CA ARG A 213 -19.74 31.37 15.06
C ARG A 213 -19.63 30.47 13.82
N LYS A 214 -19.12 29.25 14.03
CA LYS A 214 -19.29 28.10 13.13
C LYS A 214 -20.79 27.91 12.84
N MET A 215 -21.15 27.76 11.58
CA MET A 215 -22.42 27.11 11.20
C MET A 215 -22.20 25.60 11.27
N ILE A 216 -22.99 24.94 12.12
CA ILE A 216 -23.22 23.50 12.10
C ILE A 216 -24.65 23.30 11.56
N LEU A 217 -24.75 22.44 10.54
CA LEU A 217 -25.85 21.58 10.08
C LEU A 217 -27.29 22.14 9.95
N ASN A 218 -27.82 22.00 8.74
CA ASN A 218 -29.15 21.41 8.45
C ASN A 218 -28.93 20.56 7.18
N GLN A 219 -29.01 19.23 7.22
CA GLN A 219 -30.21 18.40 7.38
C GLN A 219 -31.22 18.63 6.25
N SER A 220 -31.12 17.75 5.25
CA SER A 220 -32.23 17.06 4.59
C SER A 220 -31.76 15.66 4.26
#